data_AF-A0A059FIB1-F1
#
_entry.id   AF-A0A059FIB1-F1
#
_cell.length_a   1.000
_cell.length_b   1.000
_cell.length_c   1.000
_cell.angle_alpha   90.00
_cell.angle_beta   90.00
_cell.angle_gamma   90.00
#
_symmetry.space_group_name_H-M   'P 1'
#
loop_
_entity.id
_entity.type
_entity.pdbx_description
1 polymer ?
#
loop_
_entity_poly.entity_id
_entity_poly.type
_entity_poly.pdbx_seq_one_letter_code
_entity_poly.pdbx_strand_id
1 'polypeptide(L)'
;MSDIRLPKPTRADAERRHSLAPAADDAFKAFSKAVFAEGALDEPTKQLIAIAVAHVTQCPWCIEGHVKIAKRLGVSDKQVMEAIWVAAEMRAGAAYAHSIKALALMEDADGDQSA
;
A
#
# COMPACT_ATOMS: atom_id res chain seq x y z
N MET A 1 -6.22 -16.74 -22.12
CA MET A 1 -6.25 -16.32 -20.70
C MET A 1 -7.52 -15.56 -20.49
N SER A 2 -8.39 -16.03 -19.60
CA SER A 2 -9.47 -15.20 -19.05
C SER A 2 -8.84 -13.90 -18.56
N ASP A 3 -9.37 -12.78 -19.02
CA ASP A 3 -8.95 -11.45 -18.58
C ASP A 3 -9.06 -11.43 -17.05
N ILE A 4 -7.92 -11.45 -16.34
CA ILE A 4 -7.85 -11.34 -14.87
C ILE A 4 -8.10 -9.87 -14.54
N ARG A 5 -9.26 -9.38 -14.95
CA ARG A 5 -9.68 -8.00 -14.75
C ARG A 5 -10.39 -7.96 -13.43
N LEU A 6 -9.74 -7.32 -12.46
CA LEU A 6 -10.35 -7.01 -11.19
C LEU A 6 -11.64 -6.22 -11.43
N PRO A 7 -12.80 -6.67 -10.90
CA PRO A 7 -14.07 -6.02 -11.18
C PRO A 7 -14.08 -4.60 -10.60
N LYS A 8 -14.85 -3.71 -11.24
CA LYS A 8 -15.16 -2.42 -10.64
C LYS A 8 -16.18 -2.64 -9.52
N PRO A 9 -15.88 -2.24 -8.27
CA PRO A 9 -16.82 -2.41 -7.17
C PRO A 9 -18.10 -1.61 -7.44
N THR A 10 -19.24 -2.24 -7.21
CA THR A 10 -20.57 -1.64 -7.32
C THR A 10 -21.17 -1.37 -5.94
N ARG A 11 -22.28 -0.63 -5.92
CA ARG A 11 -23.06 -0.42 -4.70
C ARG A 11 -23.62 -1.75 -4.16
N ALA A 12 -24.07 -2.65 -5.03
CA ALA A 12 -24.56 -3.97 -4.64
C ALA A 12 -23.47 -4.80 -3.95
N ASP A 13 -22.22 -4.70 -4.41
CA ASP A 13 -21.09 -5.36 -3.74
C ASP A 13 -20.85 -4.82 -2.34
N ALA A 14 -20.99 -3.50 -2.14
CA ALA A 14 -20.85 -2.89 -0.83
C ALA A 14 -21.97 -3.31 0.14
N GLU A 15 -23.22 -3.34 -0.33
CA GLU A 15 -24.38 -3.82 0.44
C GLU A 15 -24.25 -5.31 0.78
N ARG A 16 -23.78 -6.12 -0.18
CA ARG A 16 -23.53 -7.55 0.04
C ARG A 16 -22.41 -7.78 1.05
N ARG A 17 -21.28 -7.07 0.94
CA ARG A 17 -20.18 -7.16 1.91
C ARG A 17 -20.66 -6.81 3.32
N HIS A 18 -21.43 -5.73 3.46
CA HIS A 18 -21.96 -5.33 4.75
C HIS A 18 -22.92 -6.37 5.32
N SER A 19 -23.88 -6.89 4.52
CA SER A 19 -24.83 -7.90 5.01
C SER A 19 -24.17 -9.22 5.43
N LEU A 20 -23.02 -9.56 4.85
CA LEU A 20 -22.25 -10.76 5.23
C LEU A 20 -21.44 -10.58 6.53
N ALA A 21 -21.02 -9.36 6.87
CA ALA A 21 -20.18 -9.08 8.04
C ALA A 21 -20.36 -7.64 8.56
N PRO A 22 -21.54 -7.30 9.13
CA PRO A 22 -21.91 -5.91 9.38
C PRO A 22 -21.00 -5.23 10.42
N ALA A 23 -20.75 -5.90 11.55
CA ALA A 23 -19.93 -5.34 12.62
C ALA A 23 -18.48 -5.05 12.18
N ALA A 24 -17.90 -5.94 11.37
CA ALA A 24 -16.54 -5.77 10.86
C ALA A 24 -16.47 -4.65 9.80
N ASP A 25 -17.43 -4.59 8.86
CA ASP A 25 -17.49 -3.56 7.83
C ASP A 25 -17.73 -2.16 8.45
N ASP A 26 -18.60 -2.05 9.46
CA ASP A 26 -18.84 -0.80 10.19
C ASP A 26 -17.61 -0.33 10.97
N ALA A 27 -16.96 -1.25 11.69
CA ALA A 27 -15.72 -0.94 12.40
C ALA A 27 -14.62 -0.47 11.44
N PHE A 28 -14.47 -1.13 10.29
CA PHE A 28 -13.49 -0.73 9.28
C PHE A 28 -13.80 0.64 8.68
N LYS A 29 -15.08 0.94 8.36
CA LYS A 29 -15.49 2.26 7.86
C LYS A 29 -15.22 3.37 8.87
N ALA A 30 -15.53 3.12 10.15
CA ALA A 30 -15.27 4.07 11.22
C ALA A 30 -13.76 4.31 11.39
N PHE A 31 -12.97 3.25 11.39
CA PHE A 31 -11.50 3.32 11.44
C PHE A 31 -10.93 4.09 10.25
N SER A 32 -11.35 3.76 9.02
CA SER A 32 -10.90 4.44 7.81
C SER A 32 -11.18 5.95 7.85
N LYS A 33 -12.40 6.34 8.27
CA LYS A 33 -12.76 7.75 8.45
C LYS A 33 -11.87 8.44 9.49
N ALA A 34 -11.60 7.80 10.62
CA ALA A 34 -10.76 8.37 11.67
C ALA A 34 -9.30 8.53 11.23
N VAL A 35 -8.75 7.56 10.50
CA VAL A 35 -7.35 7.60 10.02
C VAL A 35 -7.13 8.75 9.05
N PHE A 36 -8.07 9.03 8.14
CA PHE A 36 -7.93 10.09 7.14
C PHE A 36 -8.41 11.48 7.59
N ALA A 37 -9.06 11.61 8.75
CA ALA A 37 -9.39 12.91 9.32
C ALA A 37 -8.13 13.74 9.63
N GLU A 38 -8.17 15.05 9.47
CA GLU A 38 -7.02 15.93 9.75
C GLU A 38 -6.56 15.85 11.22
N GLY A 39 -5.27 16.01 11.45
CA GLY A 39 -4.66 16.04 12.77
C GLY A 39 -3.24 16.61 12.70
N ALA A 40 -2.27 15.96 13.34
CA ALA A 40 -0.85 16.34 13.22
C ALA A 40 -0.33 16.25 11.76
N LEU A 41 -0.96 15.42 10.94
CA LEU A 41 -0.81 15.42 9.48
C LEU A 41 -2.14 15.84 8.85
N ASP A 42 -2.06 16.67 7.82
CA ASP A 42 -3.22 17.05 7.01
C ASP A 42 -3.69 15.88 6.11
N GLU A 43 -4.90 15.99 5.57
CA GLU A 43 -5.46 14.95 4.70
C GLU A 43 -4.62 14.74 3.42
N PRO A 44 -4.14 15.79 2.71
CA PRO A 44 -3.25 15.62 1.55
C PRO A 44 -2.00 14.78 1.83
N THR A 45 -1.32 15.02 2.95
CA THR A 45 -0.14 14.24 3.35
C THR A 45 -0.50 12.79 3.63
N LYS A 46 -1.62 12.54 4.31
CA LYS A 46 -2.11 11.17 4.55
C LYS A 46 -2.44 10.44 3.24
N GLN A 47 -2.99 11.14 2.24
CA GLN A 47 -3.24 10.53 0.93
C GLN A 47 -1.93 10.19 0.19
N LEU A 48 -0.88 11.01 0.30
CA LEU A 48 0.44 10.68 -0.27
C LEU A 48 1.04 9.42 0.37
N ILE A 49 0.94 9.29 1.70
CA ILE A 49 1.32 8.07 2.42
C ILE A 49 0.51 6.88 1.92
N ALA A 50 -0.81 7.02 1.79
CA ALA A 50 -1.68 5.95 1.30
C ALA A 50 -1.35 5.53 -0.13
N ILE A 51 -0.98 6.46 -1.02
CA ILE A 51 -0.52 6.17 -2.38
C ILE A 51 0.79 5.38 -2.35
N ALA A 52 1.76 5.77 -1.52
CA ALA A 52 3.01 5.04 -1.35
C ALA A 52 2.76 3.60 -0.87
N VAL A 53 1.94 3.44 0.18
CA VAL A 53 1.55 2.12 0.71
C VAL A 53 0.81 1.29 -0.32
N ALA A 54 -0.10 1.88 -1.10
CA ALA A 54 -0.85 1.18 -2.15
C ALA A 54 0.06 0.56 -3.22
N HIS A 55 1.21 1.18 -3.52
CA HIS A 55 2.22 0.63 -4.44
C HIS A 55 3.02 -0.50 -3.78
N VAL A 56 3.32 -0.39 -2.48
CA VAL A 56 3.99 -1.48 -1.73
C VAL A 56 3.09 -2.71 -1.63
N THR A 57 1.80 -2.53 -1.35
CA THR A 57 0.81 -3.61 -1.27
C THR A 57 0.27 -4.03 -2.64
N GLN A 58 0.69 -3.37 -3.72
CA GLN A 58 0.30 -3.65 -5.11
C GLN A 58 -1.22 -3.71 -5.32
N CYS A 59 -1.96 -2.83 -4.64
CA CYS A 59 -3.42 -2.83 -4.68
C CYS A 59 -3.95 -1.83 -5.72
N PRO A 60 -4.41 -2.28 -6.92
CA PRO A 60 -4.82 -1.35 -7.98
C PRO A 60 -6.05 -0.52 -7.61
N TRP A 61 -7.01 -1.07 -6.86
CA TRP A 61 -8.14 -0.28 -6.36
C TRP A 61 -7.72 0.80 -5.36
N CYS A 62 -6.72 0.52 -4.52
CA CYS A 62 -6.17 1.47 -3.56
C CYS A 62 -5.41 2.59 -4.29
N ILE A 63 -4.61 2.23 -5.30
CA ILE A 63 -3.92 3.21 -6.17
C ILE A 63 -4.95 4.13 -6.82
N GLU A 64 -5.99 3.58 -7.46
CA GLU A 64 -7.02 4.38 -8.12
C GLU A 64 -7.78 5.28 -7.13
N GLY A 65 -8.18 4.73 -5.97
CA GLY A 65 -8.95 5.45 -4.96
C GLY A 65 -8.19 6.62 -4.36
N HIS A 66 -6.98 6.38 -3.85
CA HIS A 66 -6.20 7.40 -3.16
C HIS A 66 -5.66 8.47 -4.11
N VAL A 67 -5.27 8.11 -5.34
CA VAL A 67 -4.89 9.12 -6.36
C VAL A 67 -6.06 10.04 -6.67
N LYS A 68 -7.28 9.51 -6.87
CA LYS A 68 -8.46 10.36 -7.14
C LYS A 68 -8.77 11.31 -5.98
N ILE A 69 -8.64 10.86 -4.73
CA ILE A 69 -8.87 11.70 -3.56
C ILE A 69 -7.77 12.78 -3.48
N ALA A 70 -6.49 12.39 -3.58
CA ALA A 70 -5.36 13.33 -3.56
C ALA A 70 -5.50 14.44 -4.61
N LYS A 71 -5.89 14.08 -5.85
CA LYS A 71 -6.12 15.06 -6.93
C LYS A 71 -7.25 16.04 -6.60
N ARG A 72 -8.34 15.59 -5.96
CA ARG A 72 -9.43 16.47 -5.50
C ARG A 72 -9.00 17.42 -4.39
N LEU A 73 -8.04 17.00 -3.57
CA LEU A 73 -7.44 17.81 -2.51
C LEU A 73 -6.31 18.74 -3.01
N GLY A 74 -6.08 18.81 -4.32
CA GLY A 74 -5.08 19.71 -4.91
C GLY A 74 -3.63 19.20 -4.86
N VAL A 75 -3.41 17.92 -4.53
CA VAL A 75 -2.07 17.32 -4.58
C VAL A 75 -1.57 17.30 -6.04
N SER A 76 -0.36 17.81 -6.24
CA SER A 76 0.27 17.89 -7.56
C SER A 76 0.76 16.54 -8.06
N ASP A 77 0.88 16.39 -9.39
CA ASP A 77 1.41 15.16 -9.99
C ASP A 77 2.86 14.90 -9.57
N LYS A 78 3.63 15.97 -9.31
CA LYS A 78 4.99 15.89 -8.78
C LYS A 78 5.01 15.24 -7.40
N GLN A 79 4.17 15.70 -6.47
CA GLN A 79 4.07 15.12 -5.13
C GLN A 79 3.64 13.64 -5.17
N VAL A 80 2.66 13.30 -6.02
CA VAL A 80 2.24 11.90 -6.20
C VAL A 80 3.41 11.04 -6.68
N MET A 81 4.18 11.54 -7.65
CA MET A 81 5.29 10.77 -8.22
C MET A 81 6.48 10.66 -7.25
N GLU A 82 6.76 11.69 -6.46
CA GLU A 82 7.75 11.61 -5.36
C GLU A 82 7.38 10.53 -4.34
N ALA A 83 6.11 10.46 -3.92
CA ALA A 83 5.65 9.40 -3.00
C ALA A 83 5.81 7.98 -3.58
N ILE A 84 5.60 7.82 -4.89
CA ILE A 84 5.79 6.54 -5.59
C ILE A 84 7.27 6.14 -5.63
N TRP A 85 8.18 7.09 -5.91
CA TRP A 85 9.62 6.81 -5.88
C TRP A 85 10.13 6.47 -4.49
N VAL A 86 9.61 7.11 -3.44
CA VAL A 86 9.88 6.71 -2.04
C VAL A 86 9.44 5.25 -1.81
N ALA A 87 8.25 4.86 -2.26
CA ALA A 87 7.78 3.47 -2.15
C ALA A 87 8.66 2.47 -2.94
N ALA A 88 9.14 2.87 -4.12
CA ALA A 88 10.01 2.06 -4.95
C ALA A 88 11.38 1.84 -4.29
N GLU A 89 12.00 2.90 -3.78
CA GLU A 89 13.26 2.84 -3.06
C GLU A 89 13.12 1.96 -1.81
N MET A 90 12.07 2.14 -0.98
CA MET A 90 11.84 1.31 0.20
C MET A 90 11.76 -0.19 -0.12
N ARG A 91 11.16 -0.56 -1.25
CA ARG A 91 11.12 -1.96 -1.70
C ARG A 91 12.50 -2.47 -2.15
N ALA A 92 13.24 -1.66 -2.90
CA ALA A 92 14.58 -2.03 -3.38
C ALA A 92 15.58 -2.10 -2.21
N GLY A 93 15.56 -1.11 -1.33
CA GLY A 93 16.36 -1.00 -0.12
C GLY A 93 16.12 -2.16 0.84
N ALA A 94 14.87 -2.62 1.00
CA ALA A 94 14.57 -3.81 1.80
C ALA A 94 15.28 -5.07 1.28
N ALA A 95 15.26 -5.31 -0.04
CA ALA A 95 15.98 -6.43 -0.64
C ALA A 95 17.50 -6.29 -0.47
N TYR A 96 18.03 -5.08 -0.70
CA TYR A 96 19.45 -4.77 -0.51
C TYR A 96 19.91 -4.99 0.93
N ALA A 97 19.20 -4.45 1.92
CA ALA A 97 19.54 -4.59 3.33
C ALA A 97 19.45 -6.05 3.81
N HIS A 98 18.42 -6.78 3.38
CA HIS A 98 18.25 -8.19 3.75
C HIS A 98 19.27 -9.13 3.08
N SER A 99 20.03 -8.67 2.08
CA SER A 99 21.12 -9.45 1.47
C SER A 99 22.17 -9.90 2.50
N ILE A 100 22.32 -9.16 3.60
CA ILE A 100 23.21 -9.53 4.72
C ILE A 100 22.90 -10.93 5.24
N LYS A 101 21.63 -11.35 5.25
CA LYS A 101 21.26 -12.71 5.67
C LYS A 101 21.79 -13.77 4.69
N ALA A 102 21.77 -13.48 3.40
CA ALA A 102 22.33 -14.37 2.38
C ALA A 102 23.86 -14.43 2.49
N LEU A 103 24.52 -13.29 2.66
CA LEU A 103 25.99 -13.22 2.83
C LEU A 103 26.46 -14.03 4.04
N ALA A 104 25.80 -13.90 5.19
CA ALA A 104 26.14 -14.69 6.38
C ALA A 104 26.03 -16.21 6.14
N LEU A 105 25.00 -16.66 5.41
CA LEU A 105 24.83 -18.07 5.09
C LEU A 105 25.89 -18.59 4.09
N MET A 106 26.39 -17.73 3.20
CA MET A 106 27.49 -18.07 2.29
C MET A 106 28.79 -18.26 3.06
N GLU A 107 29.09 -17.37 4.00
CA GLU A 107 30.27 -17.48 4.88
C GLU A 107 30.25 -18.77 5.72
N ASP A 108 29.09 -19.11 6.31
CA ASP A 108 28.92 -20.35 7.06
C ASP A 108 29.15 -21.60 6.17
N ALA A 109 28.65 -21.57 4.92
CA ALA A 109 28.80 -22.67 3.97
C ALA A 109 30.23 -22.81 3.42
N ASP A 110 30.96 -21.71 3.28
CA ASP A 110 32.36 -21.71 2.83
C ASP A 110 33.31 -22.14 3.97
N GLY A 111 32.97 -21.84 5.23
CA GLY A 111 33.72 -22.25 6.41
C GLY A 111 33.68 -23.76 6.69
N ASP A 112 32.56 -24.42 6.39
CA ASP A 112 32.36 -25.88 6.57
C ASP A 112 33.08 -26.73 5.49
N GLN A 113 33.51 -26.12 4.37
CA GLN A 113 34.26 -26.79 3.31
C GLN A 113 35.78 -26.88 3.57
N SER A 114 36.23 -26.46 4.76
CA SER A 114 37.66 -26.42 5.14
C SER A 114 38.05 -27.42 6.25
N ALA A 115 37.16 -28.36 6.60
CA ALA A 115 37.39 -29.42 7.58
C ALA A 115 37.40 -30.83 6.95
#